data_AF-A0A822XZ04-F1
#
_entry.id   AF-A0A822XZ04-F1
#
_cell.length_a   1.000
_cell.length_b   1.000
_cell.length_c   1.000
_cell.angle_alpha   90.00
_cell.angle_beta   90.00
_cell.angle_gamma   90.00
#
_symmetry.space_group_name_H-M   'P 1'
#
loop_
_entity.id
_entity.type
_entity.pdbx_description
1 polymer ?
#
loop_
_entity_poly.entity_id
_entity_poly.type
_entity_poly.pdbx_seq_one_letter_code
_entity_poly.pdbx_strand_id
1 'polypeptide(L)'
;MEQESDAVAEKVQSLEKEVADLEAQLEALRSGPSEREVLEKDKSMLEKDVQKFHTIIEELTNAIVMVEKTLKEKEKELDAKVQEQQRISEENEELKKRIDAQTVNARDAERMKRELQAVERDIVETELARNAWEEKSWDLDVTIGHKLKELESLSIECNQALRRIKLGVNYQYVLNTKGSTPAEVLGIDYKATLKPALDEFMDNIKKSSKAKLEELISLQQQSVENASKIESKRNRLAALQSRIDEGEAQLNLLKKEIEDYTSRCAVEAKRMLEDVQREEHNLDLVEKEAEEFFKIRTSMKS
;
A
#
# COMPACT_ATOMS: atom_id res chain seq x y z
N MET A 1 66.07 -132.48 -113.35
CA MET A 1 64.71 -133.02 -113.17
C MET A 1 64.29 -133.14 -111.70
N GLU A 2 64.92 -132.43 -110.75
CA GLU A 2 64.40 -132.28 -109.36
C GLU A 2 64.15 -130.80 -108.98
N GLN A 3 64.63 -129.82 -109.75
CA GLN A 3 64.38 -128.39 -109.50
C GLN A 3 63.00 -127.87 -109.93
N GLU A 4 62.22 -128.64 -110.71
CA GLU A 4 60.90 -128.20 -111.20
C GLU A 4 59.73 -128.57 -110.27
N SER A 5 59.93 -129.49 -109.31
CA SER A 5 58.89 -129.88 -108.35
C SER A 5 58.73 -128.86 -107.21
N ASP A 6 59.83 -128.24 -106.77
CA ASP A 6 59.80 -127.26 -105.67
C ASP A 6 59.17 -125.93 -106.08
N ALA A 7 59.27 -125.55 -107.36
CA ALA A 7 58.69 -124.30 -107.86
C ALA A 7 57.16 -124.29 -107.93
N VAL A 8 56.50 -125.46 -107.99
CA VAL A 8 55.04 -125.55 -108.09
C VAL A 8 54.39 -125.52 -106.70
N ALA A 9 55.03 -126.09 -105.68
CA ALA A 9 54.52 -126.06 -104.31
C ALA A 9 54.51 -124.64 -103.70
N GLU A 10 55.54 -123.83 -103.96
CA GLU A 10 55.58 -122.44 -103.49
C GLU A 10 54.45 -121.58 -104.08
N LYS A 11 54.05 -121.82 -105.33
CA LYS A 11 52.95 -121.09 -105.97
C LYS A 11 51.58 -121.38 -105.37
N VAL A 12 51.35 -122.60 -104.89
CA VAL A 12 50.09 -122.95 -104.23
C VAL A 12 50.01 -122.27 -102.86
N GLN A 13 51.09 -122.27 -102.10
CA GLN A 13 51.14 -121.55 -100.82
C GLN A 13 50.97 -120.03 -100.98
N SER A 14 51.48 -119.42 -102.06
CA SER A 14 51.29 -117.99 -102.30
C SER A 14 49.82 -117.64 -102.57
N LEU A 15 49.12 -118.47 -103.36
CA LEU A 15 47.71 -118.23 -103.72
C LEU A 15 46.75 -118.46 -102.56
N GLU A 16 46.98 -119.46 -101.72
CA GLU A 16 46.16 -119.68 -100.52
C GLU A 16 46.28 -118.52 -99.52
N LYS A 17 47.49 -117.96 -99.40
CA LYS A 17 47.71 -116.75 -98.60
C LYS A 17 46.96 -115.55 -99.17
N GLU A 18 46.95 -115.41 -100.50
CA GLU A 18 46.24 -114.33 -101.19
C GLU A 18 44.71 -114.45 -101.03
N VAL A 19 44.15 -115.66 -101.06
CA VAL A 19 42.71 -115.89 -100.83
C VAL A 19 42.33 -115.62 -99.37
N ALA A 20 43.13 -116.08 -98.41
CA ALA A 20 42.89 -115.79 -96.99
C ALA A 20 42.96 -114.28 -96.69
N ASP A 21 43.90 -113.57 -97.31
CA ASP A 21 44.01 -112.11 -97.20
C ASP A 21 42.80 -111.39 -97.82
N LEU A 22 42.25 -111.90 -98.92
CA LEU A 22 41.05 -111.32 -99.56
C LEU A 22 39.76 -111.58 -98.77
N GLU A 23 39.59 -112.77 -98.18
CA GLU A 23 38.43 -113.06 -97.31
C GLU A 23 38.48 -112.23 -96.02
N ALA A 24 39.67 -112.05 -95.43
CA ALA A 24 39.86 -111.16 -94.28
C ALA A 24 39.52 -109.70 -94.63
N GLN A 25 39.89 -109.24 -95.84
CA GLN A 25 39.52 -107.90 -96.32
C GLN A 25 37.99 -107.75 -96.53
N LEU A 26 37.31 -108.78 -97.04
CA LEU A 26 35.86 -108.75 -97.25
C LEU A 26 35.09 -108.68 -95.92
N GLU A 27 35.52 -109.43 -94.91
CA GLU A 27 34.82 -109.44 -93.62
C GLU A 27 35.12 -108.19 -92.79
N ALA A 28 36.29 -107.57 -92.97
CA ALA A 28 36.60 -106.24 -92.44
C ALA A 28 35.70 -105.15 -93.04
N LEU A 29 35.37 -105.23 -94.34
CA LEU A 29 34.45 -104.31 -95.01
C LEU A 29 32.98 -104.53 -94.61
N ARG A 30 32.59 -105.74 -94.20
CA ARG A 30 31.23 -106.05 -93.73
C ARG A 30 30.96 -105.74 -92.26
N SER A 31 31.99 -105.87 -91.40
CA SER A 31 31.86 -105.63 -89.96
C SER A 31 32.07 -104.17 -89.55
N GLY A 32 32.64 -103.33 -90.42
CA GLY A 32 32.81 -101.90 -90.20
C GLY A 32 31.57 -101.07 -90.60
N PRO A 33 31.24 -99.99 -89.88
CA PRO A 33 30.20 -99.05 -90.29
C PRO A 33 30.54 -98.46 -91.67
N SER A 34 29.55 -98.40 -92.58
CA SER A 34 29.78 -97.86 -93.92
C SER A 34 30.14 -96.38 -93.87
N GLU A 35 31.03 -95.93 -94.75
CA GLU A 35 31.48 -94.53 -94.85
C GLU A 35 30.30 -93.52 -94.95
N ARG A 36 29.18 -93.96 -95.54
CA ARG A 36 27.94 -93.19 -95.62
C ARG A 36 27.32 -92.90 -94.26
N GLU A 37 27.30 -93.86 -93.34
CA GLU A 37 26.71 -93.65 -92.00
C GLU A 37 27.56 -92.72 -91.13
N VAL A 38 28.88 -92.70 -91.33
CA VAL A 38 29.79 -91.75 -90.66
C VAL A 38 29.52 -90.33 -91.16
N LEU A 39 29.47 -90.16 -92.49
CA LEU A 39 29.18 -88.86 -93.11
C LEU A 39 27.77 -88.33 -92.76
N GLU A 40 26.79 -89.20 -92.60
CA GLU A 40 25.42 -88.80 -92.21
C GLU A 40 25.34 -88.37 -90.74
N LYS A 41 26.10 -89.03 -89.85
CA LYS A 41 26.28 -88.57 -88.46
C LYS A 41 26.99 -87.22 -88.40
N ASP A 42 28.07 -87.05 -89.15
CA ASP A 42 28.82 -85.78 -89.21
C ASP A 42 27.97 -84.65 -89.76
N LYS A 43 27.20 -84.89 -90.82
CA LYS A 43 26.22 -83.94 -91.36
C LYS A 43 25.19 -83.54 -90.30
N SER A 44 24.64 -84.51 -89.57
CA SER A 44 23.65 -84.22 -88.50
C SER A 44 24.25 -83.40 -87.35
N MET A 45 25.55 -83.58 -87.06
CA MET A 45 26.27 -82.80 -86.06
C MET A 45 26.47 -81.36 -86.54
N LEU A 46 26.92 -81.18 -87.79
CA LEU A 46 27.11 -79.87 -88.40
C LEU A 46 25.79 -79.10 -88.53
N GLU A 47 24.69 -79.76 -88.88
CA GLU A 47 23.35 -79.12 -88.93
C GLU A 47 22.92 -78.63 -87.54
N LYS A 48 23.20 -79.39 -86.47
CA LYS A 48 22.95 -78.95 -85.09
C LYS A 48 23.81 -77.74 -84.72
N ASP A 49 25.08 -77.72 -85.12
CA ASP A 49 25.96 -76.59 -84.83
C ASP A 49 25.56 -75.34 -85.63
N VAL A 50 25.13 -75.49 -86.89
CA VAL A 50 24.54 -74.40 -87.68
C VAL A 50 23.29 -73.86 -87.00
N GLN A 51 22.42 -74.72 -86.46
CA GLN A 51 21.25 -74.27 -85.70
C GLN A 51 21.65 -73.49 -84.43
N LYS A 52 22.65 -73.98 -83.67
CA LYS A 52 23.18 -73.25 -82.51
C LYS A 52 23.72 -71.88 -82.89
N PHE A 53 24.46 -71.78 -84.00
CA PHE A 53 24.97 -70.48 -84.48
C PHE A 53 23.84 -69.55 -84.89
N HIS A 54 22.79 -70.04 -85.55
CA HIS A 54 21.63 -69.21 -85.85
C HIS A 54 20.94 -68.70 -84.58
N THR A 55 20.78 -69.54 -83.56
CA THR A 55 20.23 -69.12 -82.26
C THR A 55 21.10 -68.04 -81.60
N ILE A 56 22.42 -68.22 -81.60
CA ILE A 56 23.35 -67.22 -81.03
C ILE A 56 23.31 -65.91 -81.83
N ILE A 57 23.26 -65.98 -83.16
CA ILE A 57 23.16 -64.79 -84.02
C ILE A 57 21.86 -64.04 -83.73
N GLU A 58 20.74 -64.75 -83.57
CA GLU A 58 19.45 -64.14 -83.23
C GLU A 58 19.48 -63.47 -81.85
N GLU A 59 20.04 -64.13 -80.83
CA GLU A 59 20.24 -63.56 -79.50
C GLU A 59 21.11 -62.30 -79.52
N LEU A 60 22.24 -62.33 -80.23
CA LEU A 60 23.14 -61.18 -80.38
C LEU A 60 22.48 -60.05 -81.16
N THR A 61 21.72 -60.36 -82.21
CA THR A 61 20.98 -59.36 -83.00
C THR A 61 19.93 -58.67 -82.14
N ASN A 62 19.18 -59.43 -81.35
CA ASN A 62 18.22 -58.87 -80.39
C ASN A 62 18.90 -58.03 -79.30
N ALA A 63 20.06 -58.47 -78.80
CA ALA A 63 20.85 -57.70 -77.84
C ALA A 63 21.34 -56.37 -78.43
N ILE A 64 21.81 -56.37 -79.69
CA ILE A 64 22.21 -55.15 -80.41
C ILE A 64 21.03 -54.18 -80.51
N VAL A 65 19.86 -54.64 -80.96
CA VAL A 65 18.67 -53.80 -81.09
C VAL A 65 18.24 -53.21 -79.73
N MET A 66 18.31 -54.01 -78.65
CA MET A 66 18.02 -53.51 -77.30
C MET A 66 19.02 -52.43 -76.86
N VAL A 67 20.32 -52.63 -77.08
CA VAL A 67 21.36 -51.64 -76.73
C VAL A 67 21.23 -50.37 -77.57
N GLU A 68 20.93 -50.48 -78.87
CA GLU A 68 20.68 -49.30 -79.71
C GLU A 68 19.46 -48.51 -79.25
N LYS A 69 18.41 -49.19 -78.80
CA LYS A 69 17.23 -48.52 -78.24
C LYS A 69 17.56 -47.78 -76.94
N THR A 70 18.26 -48.42 -76.01
CA THR A 70 18.65 -47.77 -74.75
C THR A 70 19.65 -46.63 -74.99
N LEU A 71 20.55 -46.76 -75.97
CA LEU A 71 21.47 -45.69 -76.36
C LEU A 71 20.70 -44.46 -76.86
N LYS A 72 19.73 -44.64 -77.77
CA LYS A 72 18.88 -43.55 -78.27
C LYS A 72 18.07 -42.87 -77.16
N GLU A 73 17.59 -43.63 -76.18
CA GLU A 73 16.90 -43.07 -75.00
C GLU A 73 17.86 -42.24 -74.13
N LYS A 74 19.09 -42.72 -73.91
CA LYS A 74 20.12 -41.99 -73.17
C LYS A 74 20.62 -40.74 -73.88
N GLU A 75 20.74 -40.75 -75.20
CA GLU A 75 21.08 -39.57 -75.99
C GLU A 75 20.00 -38.48 -75.85
N LYS A 76 18.72 -38.84 -75.88
CA LYS A 76 17.62 -37.89 -75.63
C LYS A 76 17.62 -37.34 -74.21
N GLU A 77 17.87 -38.19 -73.21
CA GLU A 77 17.98 -37.76 -71.81
C GLU A 77 19.17 -36.81 -71.61
N LEU A 78 20.29 -37.07 -72.27
CA LEU A 78 21.48 -36.23 -72.24
C LEU A 78 21.22 -34.86 -72.87
N ASP A 79 20.59 -34.83 -74.06
CA ASP A 79 20.26 -33.58 -74.74
C ASP A 79 19.32 -32.69 -73.89
N ALA A 80 18.30 -33.29 -73.27
CA ALA A 80 17.41 -32.59 -72.34
C ALA A 80 18.17 -32.02 -71.12
N LYS A 81 19.13 -32.77 -70.56
CA LYS A 81 19.96 -32.30 -69.44
C LYS A 81 20.89 -31.16 -69.84
N VAL A 82 21.45 -31.19 -71.05
CA VAL A 82 22.30 -30.12 -71.57
C VAL A 82 21.51 -28.82 -71.73
N GLN A 83 20.29 -28.90 -72.29
CA GLN A 83 19.40 -27.74 -72.43
C GLN A 83 19.01 -27.14 -71.07
N GLU A 84 18.68 -27.99 -70.09
CA GLU A 84 18.36 -27.53 -68.73
C GLU A 84 19.57 -26.87 -68.05
N GLN A 85 20.76 -27.46 -68.18
CA GLN A 85 21.99 -26.89 -67.63
C GLN A 85 22.28 -25.51 -68.24
N GLN A 86 22.05 -25.35 -69.54
CA GLN A 86 22.20 -24.07 -70.20
C GLN A 86 21.22 -23.02 -69.65
N ARG A 87 19.93 -23.37 -69.48
CA ARG A 87 18.92 -22.48 -68.89
C ARG A 87 19.30 -22.04 -67.46
N ILE A 88 19.74 -22.98 -66.62
CA ILE A 88 20.17 -22.68 -65.25
C ILE A 88 21.38 -21.75 -65.26
N SER A 89 22.32 -21.93 -66.20
CA SER A 89 23.49 -21.06 -66.31
C SER A 89 23.11 -19.63 -66.69
N GLU A 90 22.14 -19.46 -67.59
CA GLU A 90 21.62 -18.16 -68.01
C GLU A 90 20.88 -17.47 -66.85
N GLU A 91 20.02 -18.19 -66.13
CA GLU A 91 19.29 -17.66 -64.96
C GLU A 91 20.25 -17.23 -63.85
N ASN A 92 21.30 -18.02 -63.57
CA ASN A 92 22.31 -17.65 -62.58
C ASN A 92 23.09 -16.39 -62.96
N GLU A 93 23.43 -16.22 -64.24
CA GLU A 93 24.07 -14.99 -64.72
C GLU A 93 23.14 -13.78 -64.64
N GLU A 94 21.84 -13.94 -64.90
CA GLU A 94 20.87 -12.87 -64.70
C GLU A 94 20.73 -12.48 -63.22
N LEU A 95 20.64 -13.47 -62.32
CA LEU A 95 20.57 -13.24 -60.88
C LEU A 95 21.82 -12.51 -60.38
N LYS A 96 22.99 -12.92 -60.85
CA LYS A 96 24.25 -12.26 -60.52
C LYS A 96 24.26 -10.81 -60.98
N LYS A 97 23.83 -10.53 -62.21
CA LYS A 97 23.68 -9.15 -62.72
C LYS A 97 22.69 -8.32 -61.89
N ARG A 98 21.57 -8.92 -61.44
CA ARG A 98 20.61 -8.22 -60.57
C ARG A 98 21.20 -7.92 -59.19
N ILE A 99 21.95 -8.84 -58.61
CA ILE A 99 22.63 -8.65 -57.33
C ILE A 99 23.71 -7.58 -57.46
N ASP A 100 24.53 -7.61 -58.52
CA ASP A 100 25.57 -6.62 -58.77
C ASP A 100 24.96 -5.23 -59.07
N ALA A 101 23.78 -5.17 -59.70
CA ALA A 101 23.02 -3.93 -59.85
C ALA A 101 22.44 -3.44 -58.51
N GLN A 102 22.08 -4.35 -57.61
CA GLN A 102 21.77 -4.08 -56.21
C GLN A 102 23.06 -3.86 -55.40
N THR A 103 23.85 -2.86 -55.79
CA THR A 103 24.90 -2.36 -54.91
C THR A 103 24.22 -1.77 -53.68
N VAL A 104 24.36 -2.43 -52.52
CA VAL A 104 24.19 -1.75 -51.23
C VAL A 104 25.24 -0.66 -51.24
N ASN A 105 24.81 0.56 -51.56
CA ASN A 105 25.71 1.70 -51.68
C ASN A 105 26.36 1.88 -50.30
N ALA A 106 27.67 1.62 -50.19
CA ALA A 106 28.39 1.70 -48.92
C ALA A 106 28.19 3.07 -48.24
N ARG A 107 27.95 4.11 -49.05
CA ARG A 107 27.57 5.45 -48.61
C ARG A 107 26.22 5.48 -47.88
N ASP A 108 25.23 4.72 -48.33
CA ASP A 108 23.91 4.62 -47.69
C ASP A 108 24.00 3.85 -46.38
N ALA A 109 24.79 2.78 -46.32
CA ALA A 109 25.06 2.07 -45.07
C ALA A 109 25.76 2.97 -44.03
N GLU A 110 26.76 3.75 -44.45
CA GLU A 110 27.39 4.75 -43.58
C GLU A 110 26.43 5.87 -43.17
N ARG A 111 25.57 6.33 -44.08
CA ARG A 111 24.55 7.34 -43.77
C ARG A 111 23.59 6.83 -42.71
N MET A 112 23.03 5.64 -42.89
CA MET A 112 22.15 4.99 -41.92
C MET A 112 22.85 4.81 -40.57
N LYS A 113 24.14 4.43 -40.57
CA LYS A 113 24.92 4.33 -39.33
C LYS A 113 25.02 5.68 -38.59
N ARG A 114 25.27 6.78 -39.29
CA ARG A 114 25.33 8.12 -38.67
C ARG A 114 23.96 8.58 -38.16
N GLU A 115 22.90 8.31 -38.92
CA GLU A 115 21.53 8.62 -38.51
C GLU A 115 21.13 7.81 -37.27
N LEU A 116 21.46 6.51 -37.22
CA LEU A 116 21.26 5.66 -36.05
C LEU A 116 21.99 6.21 -34.83
N GLN A 117 23.27 6.57 -34.96
CA GLN A 117 24.06 7.17 -33.88
C GLN A 117 23.54 8.54 -33.42
N ALA A 118 22.88 9.30 -34.30
CA ALA A 118 22.22 10.54 -33.91
C ALA A 118 20.98 10.25 -33.06
N VAL A 119 20.13 9.31 -33.51
CA VAL A 119 18.95 8.88 -32.76
C VAL A 119 19.32 8.28 -31.40
N GLU A 120 20.37 7.45 -31.34
CA GLU A 120 20.86 6.90 -30.08
C GLU A 120 21.29 7.99 -29.09
N ARG A 121 21.96 9.05 -29.55
CA ARG A 121 22.31 10.20 -28.70
C ARG A 121 21.07 10.95 -28.23
N ASP A 122 20.13 11.22 -29.12
CA ASP A 122 18.87 11.90 -28.78
C ASP A 122 18.05 11.08 -27.75
N ILE A 123 18.04 9.75 -27.88
CA ILE A 123 17.41 8.86 -26.89
C ILE A 123 18.08 9.03 -25.52
N VAL A 124 19.41 8.97 -25.45
CA VAL A 124 20.13 9.12 -24.17
C VAL A 124 19.89 10.50 -23.56
N GLU A 125 19.92 11.56 -24.35
CA GLU A 125 19.66 12.93 -23.87
C GLU A 125 18.23 13.09 -23.34
N THR A 126 17.24 12.55 -24.05
CA THR A 126 15.83 12.59 -23.62
C THR A 126 15.57 11.72 -22.38
N GLU A 127 16.25 10.57 -22.24
CA GLU A 127 16.19 9.74 -21.04
C GLU A 127 16.81 10.45 -19.83
N LEU A 128 17.97 11.11 -19.99
CA LEU A 128 18.57 11.90 -18.92
C LEU A 128 17.66 13.05 -18.49
N ALA A 129 17.06 13.77 -19.45
CA ALA A 129 16.11 14.82 -19.16
C ALA A 129 14.87 14.29 -18.42
N ARG A 130 14.33 13.13 -18.84
CA ARG A 130 13.21 12.47 -18.17
C ARG A 130 13.57 12.12 -16.73
N ASN A 131 14.71 11.46 -16.49
CA ASN A 131 15.14 11.07 -15.15
C ASN A 131 15.30 12.29 -14.22
N ALA A 132 15.84 13.41 -14.73
CA ALA A 132 15.94 14.64 -13.96
C ALA A 132 14.57 15.25 -13.59
N TRP A 133 13.56 15.09 -14.45
CA TRP A 133 12.19 15.49 -14.14
C TRP A 133 11.50 14.53 -13.17
N GLU A 134 11.76 13.23 -13.27
CA GLU A 134 11.28 12.22 -12.32
C GLU A 134 11.84 12.46 -10.91
N GLU A 135 13.13 12.77 -10.78
CA GLU A 135 13.75 13.12 -9.50
C GLU A 135 13.10 14.37 -8.88
N LYS A 136 12.90 15.43 -9.67
CA LYS A 136 12.18 16.64 -9.21
C LYS A 136 10.74 16.35 -8.81
N SER A 137 10.04 15.50 -9.56
CA SER A 137 8.67 15.10 -9.23
C SER A 137 8.64 14.34 -7.90
N TRP A 138 9.60 13.44 -7.70
CA TRP A 138 9.73 12.67 -6.46
C TRP A 138 10.00 13.57 -5.26
N ASP A 139 10.93 14.52 -5.37
CA ASP A 139 11.22 15.48 -4.30
C ASP A 139 10.02 16.36 -3.96
N LEU A 140 9.25 16.77 -4.97
CA LEU A 140 8.00 17.50 -4.78
C LEU A 140 6.96 16.64 -4.07
N ASP A 141 6.77 15.39 -4.47
CA ASP A 141 5.82 14.46 -3.84
C ASP A 141 6.18 14.20 -2.37
N VAL A 142 7.48 14.02 -2.07
CA VAL A 142 7.97 13.89 -0.68
C VAL A 142 7.68 15.16 0.11
N THR A 143 7.95 16.33 -0.46
CA THR A 143 7.72 17.62 0.20
C THR A 143 6.23 17.86 0.46
N ILE A 144 5.37 17.58 -0.52
CA ILE A 144 3.91 17.68 -0.39
C ILE A 144 3.42 16.70 0.68
N GLY A 145 3.93 15.46 0.69
CA GLY A 145 3.60 14.46 1.70
C GLY A 145 3.94 14.91 3.12
N HIS A 146 5.10 15.52 3.33
CA HIS A 146 5.46 16.10 4.63
C HIS A 146 4.52 17.26 5.01
N LYS A 147 4.24 18.18 4.08
CA LYS A 147 3.37 19.33 4.34
C LYS A 147 1.93 18.93 4.64
N LEU A 148 1.41 17.88 4.00
CA LEU A 148 0.09 17.33 4.31
C LEU A 148 0.02 16.77 5.74
N LYS A 149 1.04 16.04 6.19
CA LYS A 149 1.10 15.53 7.57
C LYS A 149 1.17 16.66 8.61
N GLU A 150 1.96 17.70 8.34
CA GLU A 150 1.99 18.91 9.18
C GLU A 150 0.62 19.63 9.20
N LEU A 151 -0.08 19.68 8.05
CA LEU A 151 -1.40 20.27 7.97
C LEU A 151 -2.44 19.47 8.75
N GLU A 152 -2.37 18.13 8.70
CA GLU A 152 -3.21 17.22 9.48
C GLU A 152 -3.02 17.42 10.98
N SER A 153 -1.78 17.50 11.46
CA SER A 153 -1.52 17.74 12.89
C SER A 153 -2.04 19.10 13.34
N LEU A 154 -1.80 20.16 12.57
CA LEU A 154 -2.31 21.51 12.86
C LEU A 154 -3.83 21.58 12.84
N SER A 155 -4.48 20.88 11.89
CA SER A 155 -5.93 20.78 11.80
C SER A 155 -6.51 20.12 13.06
N ILE A 156 -5.90 19.04 13.54
CA ILE A 156 -6.30 18.36 14.77
C ILE A 156 -6.16 19.30 15.98
N GLU A 157 -5.02 19.98 16.12
CA GLU A 157 -4.79 20.93 17.23
C GLU A 157 -5.81 22.07 17.22
N CYS A 158 -6.05 22.66 16.05
CA CYS A 158 -7.04 23.72 15.86
C CYS A 158 -8.45 23.21 16.22
N ASN A 159 -8.84 22.03 15.75
CA ASN A 159 -10.14 21.43 16.08
C ASN A 159 -10.29 21.10 17.56
N GLN A 160 -9.20 20.74 18.26
CA GLN A 160 -9.21 20.58 19.71
C GLN A 160 -9.40 21.93 20.42
N ALA A 161 -8.70 22.97 19.98
CA ALA A 161 -8.84 24.32 20.53
C ALA A 161 -10.26 24.86 20.34
N LEU A 162 -10.84 24.71 19.14
CA LEU A 162 -12.23 25.07 18.82
C LEU A 162 -13.24 24.35 19.71
N ARG A 163 -13.01 23.07 20.02
CA ARG A 163 -13.83 22.30 20.97
C ARG A 163 -13.74 22.83 22.39
N ARG A 164 -12.56 23.26 22.86
CA ARG A 164 -12.40 23.85 24.21
C ARG A 164 -13.19 25.14 24.37
N ILE A 165 -13.22 25.98 23.34
CA ILE A 165 -13.97 27.25 23.34
C ILE A 165 -15.44 27.10 22.95
N LYS A 166 -15.88 25.87 22.59
CA LYS A 166 -17.28 25.52 22.28
C LYS A 166 -17.91 26.38 21.17
N LEU A 167 -17.14 26.75 20.13
CA LEU A 167 -17.64 27.58 19.02
C LEU A 167 -18.67 26.87 18.11
N GLY A 168 -18.94 25.58 18.33
CA GLY A 168 -19.88 24.77 17.53
C GLY A 168 -19.17 23.83 16.56
N VAL A 169 -19.91 22.85 16.02
CA VAL A 169 -19.37 21.79 15.15
C VAL A 169 -19.11 22.29 13.72
N ASN A 170 -19.80 23.35 13.30
CA ASN A 170 -19.76 23.89 11.93
C ASN A 170 -18.45 24.60 11.56
N TYR A 171 -17.53 24.74 12.52
CA TYR A 171 -16.28 25.50 12.38
C TYR A 171 -15.04 24.61 12.31
N GLN A 172 -15.21 23.28 12.23
CA GLN A 172 -14.11 22.33 12.23
C GLN A 172 -13.43 22.26 10.86
N TYR A 173 -12.11 22.19 10.88
CA TYR A 173 -11.30 21.87 9.71
C TYR A 173 -11.50 20.40 9.33
N VAL A 174 -11.84 20.16 8.07
CA VAL A 174 -12.00 18.81 7.50
C VAL A 174 -11.18 18.78 6.21
N LEU A 175 -9.98 18.21 6.29
CA LEU A 175 -9.03 18.29 5.19
C LEU A 175 -9.51 17.48 3.98
N ASN A 176 -9.44 18.08 2.79
CA ASN A 176 -9.73 17.44 1.52
C ASN A 176 -8.50 17.50 0.62
N THR A 177 -7.84 16.35 0.44
CA THR A 177 -6.63 16.24 -0.38
C THR A 177 -6.87 16.45 -1.87
N LYS A 178 -8.13 16.46 -2.33
CA LYS A 178 -8.51 16.74 -3.72
C LYS A 178 -8.91 18.20 -3.96
N GLY A 179 -8.85 19.05 -2.93
CA GLY A 179 -9.17 20.47 -3.06
C GLY A 179 -8.17 21.18 -3.96
N SER A 180 -8.65 22.07 -4.82
CA SER A 180 -7.81 22.92 -5.67
C SER A 180 -7.61 24.33 -5.09
N THR A 181 -8.45 24.73 -4.13
CA THR A 181 -8.34 25.99 -3.41
C THR A 181 -8.08 25.78 -1.92
N PRO A 182 -7.47 26.74 -1.19
CA PRO A 182 -7.22 26.61 0.24
C PRO A 182 -8.49 26.35 1.07
N ALA A 183 -9.64 26.95 0.70
CA ALA A 183 -10.90 26.73 1.39
C ALA A 183 -11.43 25.30 1.16
N GLU A 184 -11.29 24.77 -0.06
CA GLU A 184 -11.63 23.37 -0.35
C GLU A 184 -10.70 22.40 0.39
N VAL A 185 -9.39 22.66 0.40
CA VAL A 185 -8.39 21.82 1.08
C VAL A 185 -8.62 21.80 2.58
N LEU A 186 -9.00 22.94 3.18
CA LEU A 186 -9.25 23.05 4.62
C LEU A 186 -10.66 22.59 5.03
N GLY A 187 -11.58 22.43 4.06
CA GLY A 187 -13.00 22.14 4.28
C GLY A 187 -13.81 23.31 4.85
N ILE A 188 -13.16 24.43 5.14
CA ILE A 188 -13.76 25.66 5.64
C ILE A 188 -12.94 26.87 5.20
N ASP A 189 -13.61 27.96 4.86
CA ASP A 189 -12.94 29.24 4.60
C ASP A 189 -12.59 29.93 5.92
N TYR A 190 -11.28 30.00 6.21
CA TYR A 190 -10.78 30.70 7.39
C TYR A 190 -11.17 32.19 7.39
N LYS A 191 -11.03 32.88 6.25
CA LYS A 191 -11.20 34.34 6.18
C LYS A 191 -12.67 34.73 6.16
N ALA A 192 -13.50 33.98 5.43
CA ALA A 192 -14.91 34.32 5.25
C ALA A 192 -15.80 33.76 6.37
N THR A 193 -15.44 32.62 6.97
CA THR A 193 -16.32 31.91 7.91
C THR A 193 -15.75 31.85 9.31
N LEU A 194 -14.55 31.30 9.49
CA LEU A 194 -14.03 31.02 10.83
C LEU A 194 -13.60 32.29 11.57
N LYS A 195 -12.85 33.16 10.91
CA LYS A 195 -12.32 34.39 11.53
C LYS A 195 -13.44 35.33 12.00
N PRO A 196 -14.47 35.65 11.19
CA PRO A 196 -15.58 36.48 11.65
C PRO A 196 -16.31 35.88 12.86
N ALA A 197 -16.52 34.57 12.88
CA ALA A 197 -17.17 33.89 14.02
C ALA A 197 -16.32 33.97 15.30
N LEU A 198 -15.00 33.85 15.19
CA LEU A 198 -14.08 34.02 16.31
C LEU A 198 -14.06 35.47 16.82
N ASP A 199 -14.08 36.45 15.92
CA ASP A 199 -14.12 37.88 16.27
C ASP A 199 -15.44 38.21 17.00
N GLU A 200 -16.58 37.71 16.49
CA GLU A 200 -17.89 37.86 17.14
C GLU A 200 -17.91 37.20 18.53
N PHE A 201 -17.38 35.99 18.66
CA PHE A 201 -17.29 35.29 19.94
C PHE A 201 -16.45 36.08 20.96
N MET A 202 -15.30 36.62 20.51
CA MET A 202 -14.43 37.44 21.35
C MET A 202 -15.13 38.72 21.83
N ASP A 203 -15.84 39.40 20.94
CA ASP A 203 -16.57 40.61 21.27
C ASP A 203 -17.74 40.34 22.22
N ASN A 204 -18.43 39.21 22.06
CA ASN A 204 -19.47 38.77 22.98
C ASN A 204 -18.91 38.50 24.38
N ILE A 205 -17.74 37.86 24.50
CA ILE A 205 -17.06 37.68 25.78
C ILE A 205 -16.69 39.02 26.41
N LYS A 206 -16.11 39.96 25.64
CA LYS A 206 -15.74 41.28 26.15
C LYS A 206 -16.96 42.04 26.66
N LYS A 207 -18.06 42.04 25.89
CA LYS A 207 -19.33 42.66 26.29
C LYS A 207 -19.88 42.05 27.57
N SER A 208 -19.94 40.71 27.65
CA SER A 208 -20.43 40.01 28.84
C SER A 208 -19.55 40.26 30.06
N SER A 209 -18.23 40.23 29.89
CA SER A 209 -17.26 40.52 30.96
C SER A 209 -17.42 41.96 31.48
N LYS A 210 -17.53 42.94 30.57
CA LYS A 210 -17.77 44.34 30.92
C LYS A 210 -19.09 44.50 31.70
N ALA A 211 -20.17 43.89 31.22
CA ALA A 211 -21.47 43.93 31.92
C ALA A 211 -21.39 43.34 33.34
N LYS A 212 -20.71 42.19 33.51
CA LYS A 212 -20.47 41.60 34.84
C LYS A 212 -19.61 42.48 35.73
N LEU A 213 -18.62 43.17 35.18
CA LEU A 213 -17.79 44.11 35.93
C LEU A 213 -18.61 45.32 36.41
N GLU A 214 -19.46 45.88 35.55
CA GLU A 214 -20.39 46.95 35.91
C GLU A 214 -21.37 46.51 37.01
N GLU A 215 -21.89 45.29 36.93
CA GLU A 215 -22.72 44.69 37.98
C GLU A 215 -21.96 44.55 39.30
N LEU A 216 -20.71 44.06 39.28
CA LEU A 216 -19.87 43.96 40.47
C LEU A 216 -19.59 45.33 41.11
N ILE A 217 -19.34 46.36 40.31
CA ILE A 217 -19.15 47.73 40.80
C ILE A 217 -20.42 48.23 41.49
N SER A 218 -21.59 47.99 40.88
CA SER A 218 -22.88 48.37 41.47
C SER A 218 -23.11 47.66 42.81
N LEU A 219 -22.86 46.34 42.89
CA LEU A 219 -23.00 45.57 44.13
C LEU A 219 -22.01 46.04 45.21
N GLN A 220 -20.78 46.40 44.82
CA GLN A 220 -19.79 46.95 45.74
C GLN A 220 -20.23 48.31 46.31
N GLN A 221 -20.74 49.21 45.45
CA GLN A 221 -21.28 50.50 45.89
C GLN A 221 -22.45 50.31 46.88
N GLN A 222 -23.38 49.40 46.55
CA GLN A 222 -24.50 49.06 47.43
C GLN A 222 -24.03 48.48 48.77
N SER A 223 -22.99 47.65 48.76
CA SER A 223 -22.38 47.08 49.97
C SER A 223 -21.79 48.17 50.88
N VAL A 224 -21.05 49.13 50.31
CA VAL A 224 -20.51 50.28 51.06
C VAL A 224 -21.61 51.15 51.64
N GLU A 225 -22.65 51.44 50.86
CA GLU A 225 -23.81 52.20 51.33
C GLU A 225 -24.51 51.47 52.49
N ASN A 226 -24.72 50.16 52.37
CA ASN A 226 -25.30 49.34 53.43
C ASN A 226 -24.42 49.31 54.69
N ALA A 227 -23.10 49.23 54.55
CA ALA A 227 -22.17 49.31 55.68
C ALA A 227 -22.27 50.67 56.40
N SER A 228 -22.35 51.78 55.66
CA SER A 228 -22.56 53.11 56.25
C SER A 228 -23.91 53.22 57.00
N LYS A 229 -24.98 52.63 56.44
CA LYS A 229 -26.29 52.55 57.10
C LYS A 229 -26.23 51.73 58.38
N ILE A 230 -25.55 50.59 58.37
CA ILE A 230 -25.33 49.76 59.57
C ILE A 230 -24.57 50.54 60.64
N GLU A 231 -23.51 51.25 60.27
CA GLU A 231 -22.70 52.02 61.20
C GLU A 231 -23.49 53.18 61.82
N SER A 232 -24.28 53.90 61.03
CA SER A 232 -25.18 54.95 61.54
C SER A 232 -26.19 54.40 62.56
N LYS A 233 -26.74 53.19 62.32
CA LYS A 233 -27.65 52.52 63.25
C LYS A 233 -26.94 52.07 64.51
N ARG A 234 -25.71 51.55 64.42
CA ARG A 234 -24.88 51.21 65.58
C ARG A 234 -24.61 52.42 66.46
N ASN A 235 -24.22 53.55 65.87
CA ASN A 235 -23.99 54.79 66.61
C ASN A 235 -25.26 55.27 67.33
N ARG A 236 -26.42 55.18 66.67
CA ARG A 236 -27.71 55.49 67.30
C ARG A 236 -28.03 54.55 68.46
N LEU A 237 -27.78 53.24 68.30
CA LEU A 237 -27.98 52.26 69.36
C LEU A 237 -27.05 52.53 70.56
N ALA A 238 -25.78 52.85 70.32
CA ALA A 238 -24.84 53.20 71.38
C ALA A 238 -25.27 54.46 72.15
N ALA A 239 -25.75 55.49 71.45
CA ALA A 239 -26.30 56.69 72.07
C ALA A 239 -27.55 56.40 72.92
N LEU A 240 -28.44 55.53 72.44
CA LEU A 240 -29.61 55.09 73.20
C LEU A 240 -29.20 54.27 74.43
N GLN A 241 -28.21 53.37 74.30
CA GLN A 241 -27.69 52.58 75.41
C GLN A 241 -27.11 53.49 76.49
N SER A 242 -26.28 54.48 76.12
CA SER A 242 -25.73 55.45 77.08
C SER A 242 -26.82 56.21 77.85
N ARG A 243 -27.95 56.52 77.20
CA ARG A 243 -29.08 57.19 77.86
C ARG A 243 -29.85 56.24 78.79
N ILE A 244 -29.93 54.96 78.45
CA ILE A 244 -30.47 53.92 79.35
C ILE A 244 -29.56 53.81 80.58
N ASP A 245 -28.24 53.68 80.39
CA ASP A 245 -27.27 53.56 81.48
C ASP A 245 -27.30 54.78 82.42
N GLU A 246 -27.43 55.99 81.87
CA GLU A 246 -27.62 57.21 82.67
C GLU A 246 -28.92 57.19 83.47
N GLY A 247 -30.02 56.75 82.86
CA GLY A 247 -31.30 56.58 83.55
C GLY A 247 -31.26 55.52 84.65
N GLU A 248 -30.57 54.40 84.42
CA GLU A 248 -30.34 53.35 85.43
C GLU A 248 -29.48 53.88 86.58
N ALA A 249 -28.44 54.66 86.29
CA ALA A 249 -27.61 55.31 87.32
C ALA A 249 -28.43 56.28 88.18
N GLN A 250 -29.28 57.11 87.57
CA GLN A 250 -30.18 58.02 88.28
C GLN A 250 -31.18 57.25 89.16
N LEU A 251 -31.80 56.17 88.63
CA LEU A 251 -32.70 55.32 89.41
C LEU A 251 -32.00 54.68 90.61
N ASN A 252 -30.78 54.18 90.44
CA ASN A 252 -29.99 53.60 91.51
C ASN A 252 -29.64 54.64 92.60
N LEU A 253 -29.34 55.88 92.19
CA LEU A 253 -29.08 56.97 93.12
C LEU A 253 -30.34 57.34 93.91
N LEU A 254 -31.48 57.52 93.24
CA LEU A 254 -32.76 57.79 93.89
C LEU A 254 -33.15 56.66 94.85
N LYS A 255 -32.93 55.41 94.46
CA LYS A 255 -33.19 54.25 95.32
C LYS A 255 -32.36 54.30 96.60
N LYS A 256 -31.06 54.63 96.51
CA LYS A 256 -30.21 54.84 97.70
C LYS A 256 -30.70 56.00 98.56
N GLU A 257 -31.07 57.13 97.96
CA GLU A 257 -31.62 58.28 98.70
C GLU A 257 -32.91 57.91 99.45
N ILE A 258 -33.80 57.13 98.84
CA ILE A 258 -35.01 56.61 99.47
C ILE A 258 -34.67 55.65 100.63
N GLU A 259 -33.72 54.73 100.43
CA GLU A 259 -33.24 53.82 101.48
C GLU A 259 -32.62 54.60 102.66
N ASP A 260 -31.81 55.61 102.40
CA ASP A 260 -31.20 56.49 103.40
C ASP A 260 -32.25 57.35 104.12
N TYR A 261 -33.23 57.89 103.39
CA TYR A 261 -34.35 58.64 103.97
C TYR A 261 -35.22 57.74 104.86
N THR A 262 -35.54 56.54 104.39
CA THR A 262 -36.30 55.54 105.16
C THR A 262 -35.55 55.16 106.43
N SER A 263 -34.24 54.94 106.34
CA SER A 263 -33.38 54.65 107.50
C SER A 263 -33.34 55.80 108.49
N ARG A 264 -33.22 57.06 108.02
CA ARG A 264 -33.29 58.25 108.88
C ARG A 264 -34.64 58.38 109.57
N CYS A 265 -35.74 58.21 108.84
CA CYS A 265 -37.09 58.25 109.42
C CYS A 265 -37.26 57.16 110.49
N ALA A 266 -36.74 55.95 110.26
CA ALA A 266 -36.80 54.87 111.25
C ALA A 266 -36.01 55.20 112.52
N VAL A 267 -34.81 55.80 112.39
CA VAL A 267 -34.00 56.25 113.54
C VAL A 267 -34.69 57.39 114.29
N GLU A 268 -35.25 58.37 113.57
CA GLU A 268 -35.96 59.49 114.18
C GLU A 268 -37.24 59.05 114.88
N ALA A 269 -38.02 58.15 114.27
CA ALA A 269 -39.18 57.53 114.91
C ALA A 269 -38.79 56.76 116.17
N LYS A 270 -37.66 56.03 116.15
CA LYS A 270 -37.12 55.36 117.35
C LYS A 270 -36.72 56.37 118.43
N ARG A 271 -36.06 57.47 118.06
CA ARG A 271 -35.70 58.55 118.99
C ARG A 271 -36.95 59.18 119.62
N MET A 272 -37.96 59.49 118.81
CA MET A 272 -39.23 60.03 119.32
C MET A 272 -39.93 59.05 120.26
N LEU A 273 -39.91 57.75 119.97
CA LEU A 273 -40.44 56.71 120.88
C LEU A 273 -39.66 56.70 122.21
N GLU A 274 -38.33 56.74 122.16
CA GLU A 274 -37.47 56.81 123.35
C GLU A 274 -37.67 58.11 124.15
N ASP A 275 -37.91 59.25 123.48
CA ASP A 275 -38.25 60.53 124.09
C ASP A 275 -39.63 60.47 124.78
N VAL A 276 -40.65 59.90 124.11
CA VAL A 276 -41.99 59.69 124.68
C VAL A 276 -41.93 58.76 125.89
N GLN A 277 -41.19 57.66 125.81
CA GLN A 277 -40.99 56.75 126.96
C GLN A 277 -40.27 57.45 128.13
N ARG A 278 -39.32 58.34 127.84
CA ARG A 278 -38.67 59.16 128.87
C ARG A 278 -39.64 60.13 129.53
N GLU A 279 -40.49 60.79 128.75
CA GLU A 279 -41.50 61.71 129.29
C GLU A 279 -42.62 60.97 130.03
N GLU A 280 -43.02 59.79 129.56
CA GLU A 280 -43.94 58.91 130.30
C GLU A 280 -43.32 58.50 131.64
N HIS A 281 -42.02 58.15 131.67
CA HIS A 281 -41.31 57.87 132.91
C HIS A 281 -41.19 59.10 133.83
N ASN A 282 -40.94 60.29 133.28
CA ASN A 282 -40.93 61.54 134.04
C ASN A 282 -42.32 61.86 134.60
N LEU A 283 -43.38 61.65 133.81
CA LEU A 283 -44.77 61.81 134.24
C LEU A 283 -45.12 60.85 135.37
N ASP A 284 -44.75 59.57 135.26
CA ASP A 284 -44.88 58.58 136.34
C ASP A 284 -44.15 59.03 137.62
N LEU A 285 -42.99 59.68 137.47
CA LEU A 285 -42.20 60.18 138.59
C LEU A 285 -42.86 61.41 139.24
N VAL A 286 -43.37 62.34 138.42
CA VAL A 286 -44.17 63.50 138.87
C VAL A 286 -45.50 63.05 139.48
N GLU A 287 -46.12 61.99 138.96
CA GLU A 287 -47.35 61.42 139.50
C GLU A 287 -47.08 60.77 140.86
N LYS A 288 -45.96 60.05 141.02
CA LYS A 288 -45.51 59.58 142.34
C LYS A 288 -45.16 60.72 143.30
N GLU A 289 -44.50 61.78 142.83
CA GLU A 289 -44.23 62.98 143.62
C GLU A 289 -45.52 63.68 144.01
N ALA A 290 -46.53 63.71 143.12
CA ALA A 290 -47.86 64.25 143.39
C ALA A 290 -48.64 63.35 144.36
N GLU A 291 -48.57 62.03 144.24
CA GLU A 291 -49.12 61.07 145.20
C GLU A 291 -48.45 61.18 146.58
N GLU A 292 -47.14 61.43 146.64
CA GLU A 292 -46.43 61.75 147.87
C GLU A 292 -46.86 63.12 148.42
N PHE A 293 -47.03 64.14 147.57
CA PHE A 293 -47.60 65.43 147.96
C PHE A 293 -49.03 65.29 148.48
N PHE A 294 -49.85 64.44 147.87
CA PHE A 294 -51.19 64.11 148.33
C PHE A 294 -51.16 63.33 149.64
N LYS A 295 -50.26 62.36 149.82
CA LYS A 295 -50.04 61.65 151.11
C LYS A 295 -49.59 62.61 152.22
N ILE A 296 -48.68 63.53 151.93
CA ILE A 296 -48.23 64.57 152.86
C ILE A 296 -49.38 65.53 153.20
N ARG A 297 -50.21 65.90 152.21
CA ARG A 297 -51.38 66.78 152.38
C ARG A 297 -52.54 66.11 153.13
N THR A 298 -52.70 64.79 153.02
CA THR A 298 -53.68 64.02 153.79
C THR A 298 -53.20 63.70 155.22
N SER A 299 -51.89 63.57 155.46
CA SER A 299 -51.34 63.43 156.82
C SER A 299 -51.27 64.73 157.63
N MET A 300 -51.51 65.90 157.01
CA MET A 300 -51.67 67.19 157.73
C MET A 300 -53.14 67.50 158.10
N LYS A 301 -54.06 66.55 157.86
CA LYS A 301 -55.45 66.60 158.34
C LYS A 301 -55.84 65.28 159.04
N SER A 302 -55.09 64.93 160.07
CA SER A 302 -55.49 64.14 161.25
C SER A 302 -54.41 64.30 162.31
#